data_AF-A0A961GJ73-F1
#
_entry.id   AF-A0A961GJ73-F1
#
_cell.length_a   1.000
_cell.length_b   1.000
_cell.length_c   1.000
_cell.angle_alpha   90.00
_cell.angle_beta   90.00
_cell.angle_gamma   90.00
#
_symmetry.space_group_name_H-M   'P 1'
#
loop_
_entity.id
_entity.type
_entity.pdbx_description
1 polymer ?
#
loop_
_entity_poly.entity_id
_entity_poly.type
_entity_poly.pdbx_seq_one_letter_code
_entity_poly.pdbx_strand_id
1 'polypeptide(L)'
;MPDARDSSPPPALPAVTAEELVQLAPYLELAREIHHDVARVAADDSASAEALVAAVERIPNAERDRVVRAVFERLPTDQQWAVLERAFGDAELRLHLEREHAARLALARRLADLGGVVEQARAERCLDLRALAVGTPVSVGLFGRADVADAVGRGHTASTCARQLDLRCEGDGWFRVLEDVFNPGGAGYFVTADYDERAFAAEHLASHTKVRLGAADGDDLAAFEPCLFPGARLDVATKESVSIGRLHTGFVTVAGIDVFSAS
;
A
#
# COMPACT_ATOMS: atom_id res chain seq x y z
N MET A 1 8.93 -19.78 -58.06
CA MET A 1 8.09 -19.34 -56.92
C MET A 1 7.11 -20.47 -56.68
N PRO A 2 6.99 -21.10 -55.49
CA PRO A 2 7.36 -20.72 -54.11
C PRO A 2 8.51 -21.64 -53.58
N ASP A 3 8.95 -21.67 -52.33
CA ASP A 3 9.13 -20.70 -51.24
C ASP A 3 9.92 -21.49 -50.17
N ALA A 4 11.08 -20.98 -49.76
CA ALA A 4 11.99 -21.66 -48.86
C ALA A 4 11.43 -21.59 -47.43
N ARG A 5 10.75 -22.65 -46.98
CA ARG A 5 10.30 -22.76 -45.59
C ARG A 5 11.45 -23.21 -44.70
N ASP A 6 12.04 -22.19 -44.08
CA ASP A 6 12.60 -22.15 -42.74
C ASP A 6 12.40 -23.45 -41.93
N SER A 7 13.48 -24.23 -41.85
CA SER A 7 13.59 -25.43 -41.02
C SER A 7 14.42 -25.09 -39.78
N SER A 8 13.96 -24.11 -38.99
CA SER A 8 14.53 -23.86 -37.67
C SER A 8 13.99 -24.91 -36.68
N PRO A 9 14.86 -25.66 -35.98
CA PRO A 9 14.42 -26.62 -34.96
C PRO A 9 13.74 -25.88 -33.79
N PRO A 10 12.76 -26.52 -33.13
CA PRO A 10 12.05 -25.90 -32.01
C PRO A 10 13.03 -25.56 -30.87
N PRO A 11 12.79 -24.46 -30.13
CA PRO A 11 13.65 -24.06 -29.02
C PRO A 11 13.68 -25.16 -27.97
N ALA A 12 14.90 -25.52 -27.54
CA ALA A 12 15.10 -26.47 -26.46
C ALA A 12 14.40 -25.94 -25.19
N LEU A 13 13.56 -26.78 -24.59
CA LEU A 13 12.95 -26.50 -23.29
C LEU A 13 14.08 -26.24 -22.27
N PRO A 14 13.93 -25.25 -21.37
CA PRO A 14 14.94 -24.98 -20.36
C PRO A 14 15.19 -26.23 -19.53
N ALA A 15 16.46 -26.59 -19.37
CA ALA A 15 16.87 -27.74 -18.58
C ALA A 15 16.54 -27.45 -17.11
N VAL A 16 15.59 -28.20 -16.55
CA VAL A 16 15.26 -28.16 -15.12
C VAL A 16 16.51 -28.55 -14.33
N THR A 17 16.94 -27.70 -13.41
CA THR A 17 18.14 -27.92 -12.62
C THR A 17 17.92 -29.02 -11.58
N ALA A 18 18.99 -29.67 -11.13
CA ALA A 18 18.91 -30.73 -10.12
C ALA A 18 18.33 -30.22 -8.78
N GLU A 19 18.53 -28.95 -8.45
CA GLU A 19 17.97 -28.30 -7.25
C GLU A 19 16.46 -28.07 -7.37
N GLU A 20 15.98 -27.64 -8.55
CA GLU A 20 14.54 -27.53 -8.83
C GLU A 20 13.86 -28.90 -8.78
N LEU A 21 14.53 -29.97 -9.25
CA LEU A 21 14.01 -31.34 -9.14
C LEU A 21 13.91 -31.83 -7.68
N VAL A 22 14.83 -31.42 -6.79
CA VAL A 22 14.77 -31.75 -5.36
C VAL A 22 13.64 -31.00 -4.66
N GLN A 23 13.44 -29.71 -4.98
CA GLN A 23 12.33 -28.93 -4.42
C GLN A 23 10.96 -29.40 -4.93
N LEU A 24 10.91 -29.89 -6.17
CA LEU A 24 9.70 -30.46 -6.77
C LEU A 24 9.48 -31.92 -6.38
N ALA A 25 10.45 -32.60 -5.76
CA ALA A 25 10.36 -34.02 -5.41
C ALA A 25 9.09 -34.39 -4.61
N PRO A 26 8.66 -33.64 -3.58
CA PRO A 26 7.43 -33.94 -2.85
C PRO A 26 6.18 -33.79 -3.72
N TYR A 27 6.17 -32.82 -4.63
CA TYR A 27 5.07 -32.57 -5.55
C TYR A 27 5.02 -33.61 -6.68
N LEU A 28 6.19 -34.11 -7.12
CA LEU A 28 6.31 -35.18 -8.11
C LEU A 28 5.93 -36.54 -7.53
N GLU A 29 6.22 -36.79 -6.25
CA GLU A 29 5.73 -37.97 -5.53
C GLU A 29 4.21 -37.92 -5.37
N LEU A 30 3.66 -36.78 -4.94
CA LEU A 30 2.21 -36.57 -4.87
C LEU A 30 1.54 -36.72 -6.24
N ALA A 31 2.12 -36.16 -7.30
CA ALA A 31 1.60 -36.29 -8.66
C ALA A 31 1.65 -37.75 -9.17
N ARG A 32 2.69 -38.52 -8.81
CA ARG A 32 2.80 -39.94 -9.12
C ARG A 32 1.81 -40.77 -8.32
N GLU A 33 1.57 -40.43 -7.05
CA GLU A 33 0.59 -41.11 -6.20
C GLU A 33 -0.83 -40.86 -6.69
N ILE A 34 -1.17 -39.62 -7.06
CA ILE A 34 -2.44 -39.26 -7.72
C ILE A 34 -2.56 -39.99 -9.06
N HIS A 35 -1.51 -40.01 -9.90
CA HIS A 35 -1.55 -40.70 -11.18
C HIS A 35 -1.73 -42.21 -11.02
N HIS A 36 -1.09 -42.82 -10.02
CA HIS A 36 -1.23 -44.23 -9.71
C HIS A 36 -2.63 -44.56 -9.16
N ASP A 37 -3.17 -43.73 -8.27
CA ASP A 37 -4.52 -43.88 -7.75
C ASP A 37 -5.58 -43.70 -8.86
N VAL A 38 -5.40 -42.74 -9.76
CA VAL A 38 -6.27 -42.53 -10.94
C VAL A 38 -6.15 -43.69 -11.94
N ALA A 39 -4.94 -44.17 -12.22
CA ALA A 39 -4.72 -45.30 -13.12
C ALA A 39 -5.31 -46.60 -12.55
N ARG A 40 -5.25 -46.80 -11.23
CA ARG A 40 -5.87 -47.93 -10.53
C ARG A 40 -7.39 -47.87 -10.60
N VAL A 41 -7.99 -46.69 -10.39
CA VAL A 41 -9.45 -46.50 -10.51
C VAL A 41 -9.92 -46.65 -11.96
N ALA A 42 -9.13 -46.19 -12.94
CA ALA A 42 -9.45 -46.31 -14.36
C ALA A 42 -9.31 -47.75 -14.92
N ALA A 43 -8.58 -48.63 -14.22
CA ALA A 43 -8.40 -50.03 -14.59
C ALA A 43 -9.39 -50.98 -13.89
N ASP A 44 -10.23 -50.47 -12.99
CA ASP A 44 -11.24 -51.23 -12.26
C ASP A 44 -12.64 -50.76 -12.68
N ASP A 45 -13.26 -51.49 -13.62
CA ASP A 45 -14.62 -51.23 -14.13
C ASP A 45 -15.72 -51.35 -13.05
N SER A 46 -15.36 -51.71 -11.81
CA SER A 46 -16.24 -51.78 -10.65
C SER A 46 -16.04 -50.66 -9.62
N ALA A 47 -15.11 -49.72 -9.87
CA ALA A 47 -14.82 -48.63 -8.94
C ALA A 47 -16.07 -47.74 -8.73
N SER A 48 -16.68 -47.85 -7.55
CA SER A 48 -17.85 -47.06 -7.19
C SER A 48 -17.47 -45.59 -6.99
N ALA A 49 -18.43 -44.68 -7.15
CA ALA A 49 -18.26 -43.24 -6.90
C ALA A 49 -17.68 -42.95 -5.50
N GLU A 50 -17.87 -43.86 -4.54
CA GLU A 50 -17.33 -43.77 -3.18
C GLU A 50 -15.80 -43.89 -3.12
N ALA A 51 -15.18 -44.69 -3.99
CA ALA A 51 -13.72 -44.83 -4.05
C ALA A 51 -13.04 -43.54 -4.55
N LEU A 52 -13.70 -42.81 -5.45
CA LEU A 52 -13.26 -41.50 -5.93
C LEU A 52 -13.42 -40.42 -4.85
N VAL A 53 -14.53 -40.43 -4.10
CA VAL A 53 -14.76 -39.51 -2.97
C VAL A 53 -13.68 -39.70 -1.91
N ALA A 54 -13.34 -40.94 -1.53
CA ALA A 54 -12.29 -41.24 -0.56
C ALA A 54 -10.87 -40.84 -1.02
N ALA A 55 -10.63 -40.73 -2.33
CA ALA A 55 -9.38 -40.19 -2.87
C ALA A 55 -9.35 -38.67 -2.80
N VAL A 56 -10.46 -38.00 -3.12
CA VAL A 56 -10.58 -36.54 -3.03
C VAL A 56 -10.53 -36.04 -1.58
N GLU A 57 -11.06 -36.80 -0.62
CA GLU A 57 -11.00 -36.47 0.81
C GLU A 57 -9.59 -36.51 1.40
N ARG A 58 -8.64 -37.23 0.77
CA ARG A 58 -7.23 -37.28 1.19
C ARG A 58 -6.42 -36.04 0.78
N ILE A 59 -6.96 -35.17 -0.07
CA ILE A 59 -6.29 -33.95 -0.55
C ILE A 59 -6.35 -32.85 0.54
N PRO A 60 -5.24 -32.14 0.83
CA PRO A 60 -5.24 -31.02 1.78
C PRO A 60 -6.25 -29.92 1.45
N ASN A 61 -6.84 -29.27 2.45
CA ASN A 61 -7.88 -28.25 2.26
C ASN A 61 -7.49 -27.15 1.26
N ALA A 62 -6.25 -26.64 1.33
CA ALA A 62 -5.79 -25.59 0.42
C ALA A 62 -5.73 -26.05 -1.05
N GLU A 63 -5.38 -27.30 -1.31
CA GLU A 63 -5.39 -27.92 -2.65
C GLU A 63 -6.83 -28.15 -3.12
N ARG A 64 -7.72 -28.59 -2.22
CA ARG A 64 -9.16 -28.75 -2.53
C ARG A 64 -9.81 -27.41 -2.88
N ASP A 65 -9.54 -26.35 -2.11
CA ASP A 65 -10.06 -25.01 -2.37
C ASP A 65 -9.58 -24.46 -3.72
N ARG A 66 -8.32 -24.75 -4.08
CA ARG A 66 -7.75 -24.38 -5.38
C ARG A 66 -8.43 -25.11 -6.53
N VAL A 67 -8.67 -26.42 -6.39
CA VAL A 67 -9.38 -27.22 -7.40
C VAL A 67 -10.84 -26.76 -7.51
N VAL A 68 -11.53 -26.53 -6.40
CA VAL A 68 -12.91 -26.02 -6.37
C VAL A 68 -12.99 -24.67 -7.07
N ARG A 69 -12.08 -23.74 -6.77
CA ARG A 69 -12.05 -22.42 -7.44
C ARG A 69 -11.79 -22.55 -8.94
N ALA A 70 -10.82 -23.38 -9.33
CA ALA A 70 -10.49 -23.59 -10.74
C ALA A 70 -11.62 -24.26 -11.53
N VAL A 71 -12.38 -25.18 -10.91
CA VAL A 71 -13.57 -25.77 -11.52
C VAL A 71 -14.69 -24.74 -11.62
N PHE A 72 -14.94 -23.99 -10.55
CA PHE A 72 -15.97 -22.95 -10.50
C PHE A 72 -15.75 -21.87 -11.57
N GLU A 73 -14.53 -21.34 -11.70
CA GLU A 73 -14.19 -20.31 -12.70
C GLU A 73 -14.35 -20.80 -14.15
N ARG A 74 -14.33 -22.11 -14.38
CA ARG A 74 -14.51 -22.73 -15.71
C ARG A 74 -15.97 -23.07 -16.04
N LEU A 75 -16.88 -22.97 -15.08
CA LEU A 75 -18.31 -23.13 -15.33
C LEU A 75 -18.83 -21.93 -16.15
N PRO A 76 -19.84 -22.14 -17.01
CA PRO A 76 -20.59 -21.02 -17.60
C PRO A 76 -21.21 -20.13 -16.51
N THR A 77 -21.34 -18.82 -16.79
CA THR A 77 -21.83 -17.83 -15.82
C THR A 77 -23.15 -18.24 -15.15
N ASP A 78 -24.10 -18.78 -15.90
CA ASP A 78 -25.40 -19.23 -15.36
C ASP A 78 -25.26 -20.39 -14.35
N GLN A 79 -24.29 -21.29 -14.56
CA GLN A 79 -24.02 -22.41 -13.66
C GLN A 79 -23.22 -21.98 -12.43
N GLN A 80 -22.33 -20.99 -12.57
CA GLN A 80 -21.67 -20.35 -11.43
C GLN A 80 -22.71 -19.72 -10.50
N TRP A 81 -23.69 -19.00 -11.06
CA TRP A 81 -24.79 -18.42 -10.28
C TRP A 81 -25.64 -19.47 -9.57
N ALA A 82 -26.03 -20.55 -10.26
CA ALA A 82 -26.79 -21.64 -9.64
C ALA A 82 -26.04 -22.31 -8.46
N VAL A 83 -24.70 -22.43 -8.57
CA VAL A 83 -23.87 -22.94 -7.46
C VAL A 83 -23.84 -21.95 -6.30
N LEU A 84 -23.69 -20.65 -6.56
CA LEU A 84 -23.69 -19.62 -5.52
C LEU A 84 -25.05 -19.51 -4.82
N GLU A 85 -26.16 -19.50 -5.57
CA GLU A 85 -27.53 -19.48 -5.03
C GLU A 85 -27.79 -20.69 -4.14
N ARG A 86 -27.30 -21.87 -4.52
CA ARG A 86 -27.49 -23.09 -3.73
C ARG A 86 -26.58 -23.17 -2.51
N ALA A 87 -25.38 -22.61 -2.59
CA ALA A 87 -24.39 -22.65 -1.50
C ALA A 87 -24.62 -21.59 -0.43
N PHE A 88 -25.02 -20.38 -0.81
CA PHE A 88 -25.17 -19.23 0.08
C PHE A 88 -26.63 -18.77 0.22
N GLY A 89 -27.50 -19.05 -0.74
CA GLY A 89 -28.86 -18.51 -0.78
C GLY A 89 -28.91 -17.02 -1.15
N ASP A 90 -29.99 -16.60 -1.81
CA ASP A 90 -30.15 -15.24 -2.37
C ASP A 90 -30.01 -14.13 -1.32
N ALA A 91 -30.48 -14.36 -0.09
CA ALA A 91 -30.42 -13.38 0.97
C ALA A 91 -28.98 -13.14 1.48
N GLU A 92 -28.16 -14.19 1.56
CA GLU A 92 -26.77 -14.08 1.99
C GLU A 92 -25.91 -13.44 0.90
N LEU A 93 -26.11 -13.84 -0.36
CA LEU A 93 -25.45 -13.21 -1.51
C LEU A 93 -25.77 -11.72 -1.62
N ARG A 94 -27.05 -11.34 -1.47
CA ARG A 94 -27.47 -9.94 -1.51
C ARG A 94 -26.81 -9.14 -0.40
N LEU A 95 -26.77 -9.65 0.82
CA LEU A 95 -26.15 -8.98 1.95
C LEU A 95 -24.62 -8.89 1.82
N HIS A 96 -23.96 -9.89 1.24
CA HIS A 96 -22.54 -9.81 0.92
C HIS A 96 -22.25 -8.74 -0.15
N LEU A 97 -23.01 -8.73 -1.24
CA LEU A 97 -22.88 -7.73 -2.30
C LEU A 97 -23.18 -6.31 -1.81
N GLU A 98 -24.18 -6.13 -0.94
CA GLU A 98 -24.50 -4.84 -0.31
C GLU A 98 -23.33 -4.34 0.54
N ARG A 99 -22.68 -5.21 1.31
CA ARG A 99 -21.49 -4.86 2.11
C ARG A 99 -20.31 -4.47 1.21
N GLU A 100 -20.01 -5.26 0.19
CA GLU A 100 -18.94 -4.97 -0.75
C GLU A 100 -19.19 -3.66 -1.52
N HIS A 101 -20.42 -3.45 -1.98
CA HIS A 101 -20.80 -2.21 -2.63
C HIS A 101 -20.67 -1.00 -1.69
N ALA A 102 -21.13 -1.12 -0.44
CA ALA A 102 -20.98 -0.07 0.56
C ALA A 102 -19.50 0.23 0.86
N ALA A 103 -18.65 -0.80 0.96
CA ALA A 103 -17.22 -0.65 1.17
C ALA A 103 -16.54 0.06 -0.01
N ARG A 104 -16.85 -0.33 -1.25
CA ARG A 104 -16.34 0.31 -2.47
C ARG A 104 -16.81 1.75 -2.61
N LEU A 105 -18.08 2.02 -2.31
CA LEU A 105 -18.62 3.39 -2.34
C LEU A 105 -17.97 4.27 -1.27
N ALA A 106 -17.76 3.75 -0.06
CA ALA A 106 -17.05 4.47 0.99
C ALA A 106 -15.60 4.75 0.60
N LEU A 107 -14.91 3.81 -0.05
CA LEU A 107 -13.58 4.03 -0.59
C LEU A 107 -13.57 5.12 -1.68
N ALA A 108 -14.48 5.02 -2.66
CA ALA A 108 -14.58 6.00 -3.75
C ALA A 108 -14.86 7.42 -3.23
N ARG A 109 -15.75 7.56 -2.25
CA ARG A 109 -16.02 8.86 -1.59
C ARG A 109 -14.77 9.40 -0.90
N ARG A 110 -14.08 8.59 -0.09
CA ARG A 110 -12.83 9.00 0.56
C ARG A 110 -11.76 9.46 -0.44
N LEU A 111 -11.63 8.78 -1.58
CA LEU A 111 -10.69 9.17 -2.63
C LEU A 111 -11.13 10.47 -3.32
N ALA A 112 -12.42 10.67 -3.58
CA ALA A 112 -12.95 11.90 -4.15
C ALA A 112 -12.76 13.09 -3.20
N ASP A 113 -13.07 12.91 -1.91
CA ASP A 113 -12.89 13.92 -0.87
C ASP A 113 -11.41 14.31 -0.75
N LEU A 114 -10.51 13.32 -0.74
CA LEU A 114 -9.06 13.55 -0.75
C LEU A 114 -8.61 14.31 -2.01
N GLY A 115 -9.11 13.92 -3.19
CA GLY A 115 -8.81 14.61 -4.44
C GLY A 115 -9.21 16.08 -4.40
N GLY A 116 -10.39 16.40 -3.86
CA GLY A 116 -10.84 17.78 -3.67
C GLY A 116 -9.94 18.59 -2.74
N VAL A 117 -9.51 18.00 -1.62
CA VAL A 117 -8.57 18.66 -0.68
C VAL A 117 -7.21 18.92 -1.33
N VAL A 118 -6.67 17.95 -2.08
CA VAL A 118 -5.36 18.09 -2.75
C VAL A 118 -5.42 19.17 -3.84
N GLU A 119 -6.46 19.18 -4.67
CA GLU A 119 -6.63 20.19 -5.72
C GLU A 119 -6.81 21.60 -5.15
N GLN A 120 -7.59 21.74 -4.07
CA GLN A 120 -7.72 23.01 -3.36
C GLN A 120 -6.36 23.46 -2.82
N ALA A 121 -5.61 22.55 -2.19
CA ALA A 121 -4.31 22.87 -1.62
C ALA A 121 -3.29 23.30 -2.68
N ARG A 122 -3.35 22.71 -3.88
CA ARG A 122 -2.54 23.12 -5.04
C ARG A 122 -2.90 24.52 -5.49
N ALA A 123 -4.19 24.80 -5.64
CA ALA A 123 -4.70 26.09 -6.09
C ALA A 123 -4.33 27.22 -5.11
N GLU A 124 -4.46 26.98 -3.81
CA GLU A 124 -4.18 27.96 -2.76
C GLU A 124 -2.70 28.00 -2.34
N ARG A 125 -1.89 27.04 -2.81
CA ARG A 125 -0.50 26.82 -2.35
C ARG A 125 -0.43 26.68 -0.82
N CYS A 126 -1.46 26.09 -0.24
CA CYS A 126 -1.66 25.95 1.20
C CYS A 126 -2.46 24.68 1.48
N LEU A 127 -1.94 23.78 2.30
CA LEU A 127 -2.70 22.62 2.77
C LEU A 127 -3.22 22.90 4.17
N ASP A 128 -4.53 23.18 4.28
CA ASP A 128 -5.21 23.23 5.58
C ASP A 128 -5.36 21.81 6.13
N LEU A 129 -4.61 21.52 7.21
CA LEU A 129 -4.59 20.19 7.81
C LEU A 129 -5.89 19.85 8.56
N ARG A 130 -6.76 20.84 8.84
CA ARG A 130 -8.09 20.60 9.42
C ARG A 130 -9.05 19.97 8.42
N ALA A 131 -8.80 20.13 7.13
CA ALA A 131 -9.62 19.54 6.07
C ALA A 131 -9.38 18.03 5.89
N LEU A 132 -8.34 17.46 6.53
CA LEU A 132 -8.00 16.05 6.39
C LEU A 132 -8.90 15.15 7.25
N ALA A 133 -9.42 14.09 6.66
CA ALA A 133 -10.19 13.08 7.37
C ALA A 133 -9.34 12.32 8.40
N VAL A 134 -9.96 11.91 9.50
CA VAL A 134 -9.31 11.08 10.53
C VAL A 134 -8.76 9.79 9.91
N GLY A 135 -7.55 9.42 10.30
CA GLY A 135 -6.84 8.25 9.81
C GLY A 135 -6.04 8.48 8.54
N THR A 136 -6.16 9.64 7.88
CA THR A 136 -5.38 9.97 6.69
C THR A 136 -3.89 10.03 7.02
N PRO A 137 -3.03 9.23 6.37
CA PRO A 137 -1.60 9.30 6.57
C PRO A 137 -1.03 10.52 5.82
N VAL A 138 -0.08 11.19 6.46
CA VAL A 138 0.61 12.37 5.93
C VAL A 138 2.10 12.19 6.13
N SER A 139 2.89 12.42 5.08
CA SER A 139 4.35 12.48 5.16
C SER A 139 4.81 13.89 4.82
N VAL A 140 5.71 14.45 5.63
CA VAL A 140 6.29 15.78 5.40
C VAL A 140 7.80 15.65 5.33
N GLY A 141 8.36 16.01 4.18
CA GLY A 141 9.80 16.12 3.99
C GLY A 141 10.30 17.52 4.26
N LEU A 142 11.28 17.64 5.15
CA LEU A 142 11.83 18.91 5.62
C LEU A 142 13.26 19.10 5.15
N PHE A 143 13.56 20.32 4.71
CA PHE A 143 14.80 20.68 4.04
C PHE A 143 15.40 21.95 4.65
N GLY A 144 16.71 22.10 4.45
CA GLY A 144 17.39 23.37 4.68
C GLY A 144 16.87 24.46 3.76
N ARG A 145 16.99 25.72 4.18
CA ARG A 145 16.53 26.87 3.41
C ARG A 145 17.16 26.96 2.01
N ALA A 146 18.40 26.51 1.86
CA ALA A 146 19.10 26.52 0.57
C ALA A 146 18.53 25.50 -0.43
N ASP A 147 18.06 24.35 0.06
CA ASP A 147 17.68 23.21 -0.77
C ASP A 147 16.16 23.11 -1.01
N VAL A 148 15.36 23.84 -0.21
CA VAL A 148 13.90 23.67 -0.22
C VAL A 148 13.26 24.03 -1.56
N ALA A 149 13.79 25.01 -2.29
CA ALA A 149 13.25 25.41 -3.59
C ALA A 149 13.32 24.25 -4.60
N ASP A 150 14.45 23.56 -4.66
CA ASP A 150 14.65 22.39 -5.53
C ASP A 150 13.84 21.17 -5.04
N ALA A 151 13.64 21.04 -3.73
CA ALA A 151 12.83 19.97 -3.15
C ALA A 151 11.34 20.12 -3.50
N VAL A 152 10.80 21.35 -3.46
CA VAL A 152 9.40 21.63 -3.83
C VAL A 152 9.07 21.19 -5.25
N GLY A 153 10.00 21.36 -6.19
CA GLY A 153 9.84 20.90 -7.56
C GLY A 153 9.82 19.36 -7.68
N ARG A 154 10.65 18.66 -6.90
CA ARG A 154 10.83 17.20 -6.98
C ARG A 154 9.84 16.40 -6.13
N GLY A 155 9.18 17.03 -5.16
CA GLY A 155 8.26 16.34 -4.24
C GLY A 155 8.97 15.27 -3.41
N HIS A 156 8.25 14.18 -3.11
CA HIS A 156 8.76 13.07 -2.29
C HIS A 156 9.99 12.34 -2.86
N THR A 157 10.35 12.59 -4.13
CA THR A 157 11.53 11.99 -4.78
C THR A 157 12.84 12.72 -4.46
N ALA A 158 12.80 13.83 -3.72
CA ALA A 158 13.98 14.59 -3.35
C ALA A 158 14.88 13.82 -2.36
N SER A 159 16.13 13.54 -2.78
CA SER A 159 17.07 12.69 -2.05
C SER A 159 17.81 13.36 -0.87
N THR A 160 17.63 14.67 -0.66
CA THR A 160 18.36 15.48 0.35
C THR A 160 17.50 15.84 1.55
N CYS A 161 16.44 15.07 1.81
CA CYS A 161 15.52 15.30 2.93
C CYS A 161 16.28 15.26 4.27
N ALA A 162 16.21 16.35 5.04
CA ALA A 162 16.89 16.48 6.33
C ALA A 162 16.18 15.73 7.44
N ARG A 163 14.85 15.77 7.39
CA ARG A 163 13.97 15.17 8.36
C ARG A 163 12.67 14.80 7.67
N GLN A 164 12.19 13.60 7.90
CA GLN A 164 10.89 13.17 7.42
C GLN A 164 9.99 12.87 8.61
N LEU A 165 8.78 13.45 8.58
CA LEU A 165 7.73 13.22 9.55
C LEU A 165 6.63 12.40 8.91
N ASP A 166 6.39 11.20 9.42
CA ASP A 166 5.28 10.35 9.03
C ASP A 166 4.22 10.35 10.13
N LEU A 167 2.99 10.69 9.74
CA LEU A 167 1.94 11.10 10.64
C LEU A 167 0.61 10.45 10.26
N ARG A 168 -0.29 10.39 11.22
CA ARG A 168 -1.69 10.01 11.00
C ARG A 168 -2.64 11.05 11.57
N CYS A 169 -3.53 11.57 10.74
CA CYS A 169 -4.54 12.55 11.15
C CYS A 169 -5.44 11.97 12.25
N GLU A 170 -5.66 12.72 13.33
CA GLU A 170 -6.62 12.44 14.40
C GLU A 170 -7.84 13.37 14.36
N GLY A 171 -7.91 14.29 13.39
CA GLY A 171 -8.98 15.30 13.24
C GLY A 171 -8.57 16.68 13.77
N ASP A 172 -9.29 17.71 13.32
CA ASP A 172 -9.11 19.11 13.73
C ASP A 172 -7.66 19.64 13.62
N GLY A 173 -6.92 19.15 12.62
CA GLY A 173 -5.52 19.52 12.39
C GLY A 173 -4.52 18.88 13.37
N TRP A 174 -4.96 17.94 14.20
CA TRP A 174 -4.10 17.14 15.06
C TRP A 174 -3.63 15.85 14.38
N PHE A 175 -2.42 15.46 14.70
CA PHE A 175 -1.75 14.28 14.16
C PHE A 175 -1.11 13.47 15.27
N ARG A 176 -1.10 12.16 15.07
CA ARG A 176 -0.25 11.25 15.80
C ARG A 176 1.03 10.99 15.00
N VAL A 177 2.17 11.18 15.62
CA VAL A 177 3.46 10.84 15.03
C VAL A 177 3.58 9.32 14.91
N LEU A 178 3.91 8.83 13.73
CA LEU A 178 4.24 7.43 13.47
C LEU A 178 5.75 7.28 13.53
N GLU A 179 6.45 8.04 12.69
CA GLU A 179 7.91 8.07 12.60
C GLU A 179 8.40 9.52 12.42
N ASP A 180 9.60 9.77 12.95
CA ASP A 180 10.31 11.03 12.82
C ASP A 180 11.78 10.70 12.56
N VAL A 181 12.19 10.81 11.30
CA VAL A 181 13.43 10.22 10.80
C VAL A 181 14.40 11.31 10.40
N PHE A 182 15.60 11.29 10.98
CA PHE A 182 16.72 12.12 10.56
C PHE A 182 17.37 11.55 9.30
N ASN A 183 17.54 12.38 8.27
CA ASN A 183 18.27 12.07 7.04
C ASN A 183 17.93 10.68 6.43
N PRO A 184 16.65 10.41 6.09
CA PRO A 184 16.22 9.10 5.60
C PRO A 184 16.93 8.64 4.31
N GLY A 185 17.42 9.58 3.49
CA GLY A 185 18.14 9.30 2.24
C GLY A 185 19.63 8.98 2.41
N GLY A 186 20.19 9.11 3.62
CA GLY A 186 21.60 8.82 3.90
C GLY A 186 22.60 9.75 3.21
N ALA A 187 22.19 10.96 2.81
CA ALA A 187 23.00 11.88 2.00
C ALA A 187 24.17 12.56 2.75
N GLY A 188 24.50 12.13 3.99
CA GLY A 188 25.67 12.58 4.75
C GLY A 188 25.36 13.19 6.13
N TYR A 189 26.40 13.32 6.98
CA TYR A 189 26.31 13.72 8.39
C TYR A 189 25.87 15.18 8.66
N PHE A 190 25.83 16.03 7.63
CA PHE A 190 25.47 17.45 7.77
C PHE A 190 24.40 17.78 6.74
N VAL A 191 23.16 17.95 7.18
CA VAL A 191 22.09 18.35 6.24
C VAL A 191 22.10 19.86 6.01
N THR A 192 22.49 20.65 7.02
CA THR A 192 22.93 22.04 6.87
C THR A 192 23.98 22.37 7.93
N ALA A 193 24.66 23.52 7.83
CA ALA A 193 25.55 24.00 8.91
C ALA A 193 24.82 24.19 10.26
N ASP A 194 23.50 24.40 10.23
CA ASP A 194 22.68 24.77 11.38
C ASP A 194 21.71 23.66 11.84
N TYR A 195 21.74 22.48 11.18
CA TYR A 195 20.87 21.34 11.48
C TYR A 195 21.65 20.02 11.43
N ASP A 196 22.04 19.54 12.61
CA ASP A 196 22.76 18.30 12.85
C ASP A 196 21.94 17.32 13.71
N GLU A 197 22.52 16.18 14.08
CA GLU A 197 21.88 15.19 14.95
C GLU A 197 21.48 15.76 16.33
N ARG A 198 22.21 16.77 16.85
CA ARG A 198 21.88 17.40 18.14
C ARG A 198 20.65 18.29 18.01
N ALA A 199 20.59 19.09 16.95
CA ALA A 199 19.41 19.89 16.63
C ALA A 199 18.18 18.97 16.42
N PHE A 200 18.36 17.88 15.67
CA PHE A 200 17.32 16.86 15.51
C PHE A 200 16.89 16.27 16.85
N ALA A 201 17.83 15.81 17.69
CA ALA A 201 17.49 15.20 18.98
C ALA A 201 16.71 16.15 19.91
N ALA A 202 16.95 17.47 19.82
CA ALA A 202 16.21 18.47 20.59
C ALA A 202 14.79 18.73 20.06
N GLU A 203 14.57 18.52 18.75
CA GLU A 203 13.28 18.74 18.09
C GLU A 203 12.51 17.45 17.80
N HIS A 204 13.12 16.30 18.10
CA HIS A 204 12.61 14.97 17.77
C HIS A 204 11.29 14.71 18.50
N LEU A 205 10.32 14.26 17.73
CA LEU A 205 8.99 13.92 18.21
C LEU A 205 8.94 12.41 18.41
N ALA A 206 8.78 11.99 19.66
CA ALA A 206 8.64 10.57 19.96
C ALA A 206 7.42 9.98 19.23
N SER A 207 7.53 8.71 18.82
CA SER A 207 6.41 7.99 18.22
C SER A 207 5.18 8.05 19.13
N HIS A 208 4.01 8.18 18.51
CA HIS A 208 2.70 8.36 19.14
C HIS A 208 2.47 9.70 19.87
N THR A 209 3.43 10.64 19.81
CA THR A 209 3.19 12.02 20.27
C THR A 209 2.08 12.66 19.45
N LYS A 210 1.23 13.45 20.12
CA LYS A 210 0.13 14.17 19.47
C LYS A 210 0.54 15.62 19.20
N VAL A 211 0.53 16.03 17.95
CA VAL A 211 1.04 17.33 17.48
C VAL A 211 0.09 18.00 16.48
N ARG A 212 0.22 19.31 16.31
CA ARG A 212 -0.24 20.05 15.12
C ARG A 212 1.00 20.53 14.38
N LEU A 213 0.94 20.46 13.06
CA LEU A 213 1.95 21.04 12.20
C LEU A 213 1.40 22.30 11.55
N GLY A 214 2.26 23.28 11.28
CA GLY A 214 1.81 24.46 10.57
C GLY A 214 2.73 25.67 10.75
N ALA A 215 2.11 26.84 10.80
CA ALA A 215 2.80 28.11 10.98
C ALA A 215 2.40 28.74 12.32
N ALA A 216 3.41 29.19 13.05
CA ALA A 216 3.21 29.93 14.30
C ALA A 216 3.64 31.38 14.14
N ASP A 217 2.83 32.31 14.66
CA ASP A 217 3.23 33.69 14.91
C ASP A 217 3.75 33.81 16.35
N GLY A 218 5.04 33.49 16.53
CA GLY A 218 5.66 33.43 17.86
C GLY A 218 5.31 32.14 18.63
N ASP A 219 5.27 32.23 19.96
CA ASP A 219 5.05 31.11 20.88
C ASP A 219 3.58 30.92 21.30
N ASP A 220 2.65 31.69 20.72
CA ASP A 220 1.23 31.63 21.06
C ASP A 220 0.53 30.44 20.36
N LEU A 221 0.12 29.46 21.16
CA LEU A 221 -0.70 28.32 20.72
C LEU A 221 -2.04 28.74 20.09
N ALA A 222 -2.63 29.85 20.54
CA ALA A 222 -3.93 30.33 20.04
C ALA A 222 -3.81 30.90 18.61
N ALA A 223 -2.64 31.45 18.28
CA ALA A 223 -2.32 31.96 16.94
C ALA A 223 -1.81 30.88 15.98
N PHE A 224 -1.68 29.62 16.42
CA PHE A 224 -1.13 28.54 15.60
C PHE A 224 -2.07 28.13 14.47
N GLU A 225 -1.63 28.34 13.23
CA GLU A 225 -2.35 27.98 12.02
C GLU A 225 -1.91 26.59 11.53
N PRO A 226 -2.81 25.60 11.46
CA PRO A 226 -2.46 24.23 11.08
C PRO A 226 -2.40 24.09 9.55
N CYS A 227 -1.59 24.92 8.90
CA CYS A 227 -1.49 25.04 7.46
C CYS A 227 -0.06 24.79 7.01
N LEU A 228 0.12 23.94 6.00
CA LEU A 228 1.44 23.70 5.39
C LEU A 228 1.56 24.48 4.09
N PHE A 229 2.69 25.16 3.93
CA PHE A 229 3.00 25.90 2.71
C PHE A 229 4.30 25.35 2.12
N PRO A 230 4.36 25.11 0.80
CA PRO A 230 5.58 24.65 0.14
C PRO A 230 6.68 25.71 0.25
N GLY A 231 7.84 25.31 0.76
CA GLY A 231 8.98 26.19 1.00
C GLY A 231 8.95 26.95 2.31
N ALA A 232 7.86 26.91 3.08
CA ALA A 232 7.76 27.63 4.35
C ALA A 232 8.40 26.84 5.49
N ARG A 233 8.80 27.56 6.55
CA ARG A 233 9.24 26.97 7.81
C ARG A 233 8.11 26.13 8.41
N LEU A 234 8.43 24.95 8.92
CA LEU A 234 7.47 24.13 9.64
C LEU A 234 7.61 24.36 11.14
N ASP A 235 6.54 24.79 11.79
CA ASP A 235 6.43 24.85 13.24
C ASP A 235 5.57 23.70 13.78
N VAL A 236 5.81 23.32 15.04
CA VAL A 236 5.12 22.18 15.68
C VAL A 236 4.49 22.65 16.98
N ALA A 237 3.19 22.44 17.13
CA ALA A 237 2.48 22.65 18.39
C ALA A 237 2.14 21.32 19.05
N THR A 238 2.39 21.24 20.36
CA THR A 238 1.82 20.21 21.24
C THR A 238 0.61 20.81 21.97
N LYS A 239 0.02 20.07 22.93
CA LYS A 239 -1.01 20.64 23.79
C LYS A 239 -0.49 21.74 24.72
N GLU A 240 0.82 21.78 24.96
CA GLU A 240 1.43 22.54 26.05
C GLU A 240 2.36 23.64 25.56
N SER A 241 2.85 23.53 24.32
CA SER A 241 3.86 24.46 23.77
C SER A 241 3.86 24.49 22.26
N VAL A 242 4.33 25.61 21.71
CA VAL A 242 4.75 25.74 20.32
C VAL A 242 6.27 25.65 20.25
N SER A 243 6.78 24.86 19.30
CA SER A 243 8.18 24.79 18.92
C SER A 243 8.34 25.41 17.53
N ILE A 244 9.18 26.44 17.45
CA ILE A 244 9.55 27.09 16.19
C ILE A 244 10.60 26.22 15.50
N GLY A 245 10.30 25.78 14.28
CA GLY A 245 11.20 24.89 13.54
C GLY A 245 12.36 25.61 12.87
N ARG A 246 13.34 24.83 12.44
CA ARG A 246 14.51 25.32 11.67
C ARG A 246 14.44 24.97 10.19
N LEU A 247 13.66 23.94 9.87
CA LEU A 247 13.55 23.37 8.54
C LEU A 247 12.28 23.84 7.82
N HIS A 248 12.30 23.68 6.51
CA HIS A 248 11.26 24.16 5.62
C HIS A 248 10.61 22.99 4.88
N THR A 249 9.31 23.07 4.65
CA THR A 249 8.52 22.05 3.95
C THR A 249 8.95 21.96 2.49
N GLY A 250 9.66 20.89 2.12
CA GLY A 250 10.01 20.61 0.73
C GLY A 250 8.92 19.82 0.04
N PHE A 251 8.39 18.78 0.67
CA PHE A 251 7.24 18.03 0.15
C PHE A 251 6.24 17.69 1.25
N VAL A 252 5.01 17.47 0.82
CA VAL A 252 3.94 16.89 1.63
C VAL A 252 3.25 15.85 0.78
N THR A 253 3.16 14.62 1.29
CA THR A 253 2.29 13.60 0.71
C THR A 253 1.09 13.36 1.61
N VAL A 254 -0.09 13.21 1.01
CA VAL A 254 -1.33 12.84 1.71
C VAL A 254 -1.82 11.55 1.08
N ALA A 255 -1.89 10.47 1.87
CA ALA A 255 -2.15 9.12 1.35
C ALA A 255 -1.27 8.73 0.15
N GLY A 256 0.00 9.15 0.17
CA GLY A 256 0.99 8.85 -0.87
C GLY A 256 0.92 9.77 -2.11
N ILE A 257 0.00 10.75 -2.14
CA ILE A 257 -0.10 11.72 -3.23
C ILE A 257 0.69 12.97 -2.87
N ASP A 258 1.66 13.37 -3.71
CA ASP A 258 2.33 14.66 -3.57
C ASP A 258 1.34 15.82 -3.73
N VAL A 259 1.28 16.69 -2.73
CA VAL A 259 0.35 17.82 -2.73
C VAL A 259 0.86 18.95 -3.60
N PHE A 260 2.12 19.38 -3.44
CA PHE A 260 2.63 20.61 -4.06
C PHE A 260 3.57 20.42 -5.26
N SER A 261 4.05 19.20 -5.52
CA SER A 261 4.85 18.94 -6.71
C SER A 261 3.94 18.84 -7.93
N ALA A 262 4.43 19.36 -9.06
CA ALA A 262 3.84 19.07 -10.35
C ALA A 262 4.37 17.69 -10.78
N SER A 263 3.74 16.62 -10.28
CA SER A 263 3.99 15.27 -10.77
C SER A 263 3.67 15.18 -12.26
#